data_AF-A0A2R7UCX8-F1
#
_entry.id   AF-A0A2R7UCX8-F1
#
_cell.length_a   1.000
_cell.length_b   1.000
_cell.length_c   1.000
_cell.angle_alpha   90.00
_cell.angle_beta   90.00
_cell.angle_gamma   90.00
#
_symmetry.space_group_name_H-M   'P 1'
#
loop_
_entity.id
_entity.type
_entity.pdbx_description
1 polymer ?
#
loop_
_entity_poly.entity_id
_entity_poly.type
_entity_poly.pdbx_seq_one_letter_code
_entity_poly.pdbx_strand_id
1 'polypeptide(L)'
;MNFTPECLTYINTHLFERQDEVLKKIGELLPAGPSKIHWENIPNRIEIGHTQRDRLIVEILGAASTIELKNSETIIIINIDDAFPAISTTLEEWQKFAKELDYANTIYLDENNLKIIHWDFYKNLYALKLPHRSDD
;
A
#
# COMPACT_ATOMS: atom_id res chain seq x y z
N MET A 1 -19.89 -3.62 0.31
CA MET A 1 -19.55 -4.86 1.05
C MET A 1 -19.65 -4.54 2.52
N ASN A 2 -20.13 -5.46 3.36
CA ASN A 2 -20.17 -5.24 4.81
C ASN A 2 -18.96 -5.96 5.42
N PHE A 3 -18.07 -5.20 6.05
CA PHE A 3 -16.98 -5.73 6.87
C PHE A 3 -17.54 -6.55 8.04
N THR A 4 -16.85 -7.61 8.42
CA THR A 4 -17.12 -8.32 9.68
C THR A 4 -16.96 -7.37 10.88
N PRO A 5 -17.65 -7.60 12.01
CA PRO A 5 -17.48 -6.79 13.22
C PRO A 5 -16.01 -6.71 13.69
N GLU A 6 -15.26 -7.79 13.52
CA GLU A 6 -13.84 -7.87 13.83
C GLU A 6 -13.02 -6.98 12.89
N CYS A 7 -13.30 -7.01 11.58
CA CYS A 7 -12.66 -6.15 10.60
C CYS A 7 -12.99 -4.67 10.83
N LEU A 8 -14.24 -4.33 11.18
CA LEU A 8 -14.62 -2.97 11.57
C LEU A 8 -13.88 -2.50 12.82
N THR A 9 -13.76 -3.36 13.83
CA THR A 9 -13.03 -3.04 15.05
C THR A 9 -11.55 -2.80 14.75
N TYR A 10 -10.96 -3.63 13.89
CA TYR A 10 -9.60 -3.44 13.39
C TYR A 10 -9.44 -2.11 12.66
N ILE A 11 -10.30 -1.80 11.68
CA ILE A 11 -10.25 -0.51 10.96
C ILE A 11 -10.30 0.66 11.95
N ASN A 12 -11.28 0.65 12.88
CA ASN A 12 -11.46 1.73 13.85
C ASN A 12 -10.29 1.88 14.82
N THR A 13 -9.66 0.78 15.21
CA THR A 13 -8.49 0.79 16.12
C THR A 13 -7.26 1.37 15.45
N HIS A 14 -7.12 1.16 14.15
CA HIS A 14 -5.94 1.54 13.38
C HIS A 14 -6.16 2.80 12.53
N LEU A 15 -7.23 3.58 12.75
CA LEU A 15 -7.54 4.76 11.96
C LEU A 15 -6.35 5.72 11.82
N PHE A 16 -6.12 6.17 10.59
CA PHE A 16 -5.11 7.16 10.26
C PHE A 16 -5.74 8.38 9.58
N GLU A 17 -5.77 9.51 10.28
CA GLU A 17 -6.53 10.69 9.85
C GLU A 17 -5.82 11.56 8.79
N ARG A 18 -4.51 11.34 8.56
CA ARG A 18 -3.68 12.20 7.69
C ARG A 18 -3.53 11.65 6.27
N GLN A 19 -4.56 11.00 5.74
CA GLN A 19 -4.55 10.38 4.39
C GLN A 19 -4.11 11.38 3.31
N ASP A 20 -4.70 12.58 3.30
CA ASP A 20 -4.43 13.61 2.29
C ASP A 20 -2.96 14.07 2.27
N GLU A 21 -2.35 14.20 3.46
CA GLU A 21 -0.94 14.59 3.57
C GLU A 21 -0.01 13.51 2.99
N VAL A 22 -0.35 12.23 3.22
CA VAL A 22 0.42 11.10 2.70
C VAL A 22 0.26 10.99 1.18
N LEU A 23 -0.96 11.07 0.67
CA LEU A 23 -1.21 11.05 -0.78
C LEU A 23 -0.50 12.20 -1.50
N LYS A 24 -0.49 13.41 -0.92
CA LYS A 24 0.26 14.54 -1.46
C LYS A 24 1.76 14.25 -1.51
N LYS A 25 2.36 13.73 -0.43
CA LYS A 25 3.77 13.34 -0.40
C LYS A 25 4.11 12.28 -1.45
N ILE A 26 3.26 11.25 -1.60
CA ILE A 26 3.44 10.22 -2.64
C ILE A 26 3.41 10.86 -4.03
N GLY A 27 2.48 11.79 -4.28
CA GLY A 27 2.41 12.53 -5.55
C GLY A 27 3.61 13.43 -5.83
N GLU A 28 4.32 13.90 -4.79
CA GLU A 28 5.59 14.63 -4.92
C GLU A 28 6.79 13.68 -5.15
N LEU A 29 6.74 12.46 -4.61
CA LEU A 29 7.81 11.46 -4.71
C LEU A 29 7.77 10.66 -6.01
N LEU A 30 6.57 10.39 -6.53
CA LEU A 30 6.35 9.53 -7.70
C LEU A 30 5.85 10.36 -8.88
N PRO A 31 6.23 10.01 -10.12
CA PRO A 31 5.63 10.61 -11.31
C PRO A 31 4.14 10.22 -11.37
N ALA A 32 3.27 11.09 -10.86
CA ALA A 32 1.83 10.87 -10.82
C ALA A 32 1.08 11.89 -11.69
N GLY A 33 0.05 11.41 -12.38
CA GLY A 33 -0.94 12.25 -13.04
C GLY A 33 -2.18 12.45 -12.18
N PRO A 34 -3.25 13.08 -12.71
CA PRO A 34 -4.46 13.40 -11.96
C PRO A 34 -5.19 12.19 -11.33
N SER A 35 -4.95 10.98 -11.83
CA SER A 35 -5.67 9.78 -11.42
C SER A 35 -4.84 8.50 -11.39
N LYS A 36 -3.53 8.57 -11.63
CA LYS A 36 -2.67 7.38 -11.62
C LYS A 36 -1.21 7.72 -11.38
N ILE A 37 -0.49 6.76 -10.81
CA ILE A 37 0.97 6.75 -10.79
C ILE A 37 1.46 6.20 -12.14
N HIS A 38 2.39 6.91 -12.78
CA HIS A 38 3.03 6.50 -14.03
C HIS A 38 4.19 5.55 -13.74
N TRP A 39 3.86 4.32 -13.36
CA TRP A 39 4.83 3.28 -13.01
C TRP A 39 5.85 3.03 -14.13
N GLU A 40 5.44 3.17 -15.40
CA GLU A 40 6.31 3.06 -16.58
C GLU A 40 7.56 3.95 -16.51
N ASN A 41 7.47 5.09 -15.81
CA ASN A 41 8.52 6.10 -15.69
C ASN A 41 9.40 5.91 -14.43
N ILE A 42 9.10 4.91 -13.59
CA ILE A 42 9.85 4.64 -12.36
C ILE A 42 10.89 3.55 -12.63
N PRO A 43 12.19 3.84 -12.56
CA PRO A 43 13.25 2.85 -12.71
C PRO A 43 13.31 1.94 -11.48
N ASN A 44 13.80 0.72 -11.65
CA ASN A 44 14.01 -0.26 -10.56
C ASN A 44 12.75 -0.63 -9.77
N ARG A 45 11.55 -0.33 -10.28
CA ARG A 45 10.31 -0.86 -9.73
C ARG A 45 10.26 -2.38 -9.93
N ILE A 46 9.62 -3.05 -8.99
CA ILE A 46 9.14 -4.42 -9.17
C ILE A 46 7.74 -4.32 -9.76
N GLU A 47 7.43 -5.16 -10.73
CA GLU A 47 6.13 -5.23 -11.37
C GLU A 47 5.69 -6.70 -11.48
N ILE A 48 4.54 -7.01 -10.89
CA ILE A 48 3.91 -8.33 -10.96
C ILE A 48 2.54 -8.14 -11.61
N GLY A 49 2.45 -8.57 -12.87
CA GLY A 49 1.24 -8.41 -13.67
C GLY A 49 0.12 -9.36 -13.25
N HIS A 50 -1.13 -8.91 -13.39
CA HIS A 50 -2.34 -9.75 -13.24
C HIS A 50 -2.44 -10.51 -11.91
N THR A 51 -2.12 -9.84 -10.80
CA THR A 51 -2.25 -10.40 -9.45
C THR A 51 -3.71 -10.79 -9.17
N GLN A 52 -3.93 -12.07 -8.92
CA GLN A 52 -5.24 -12.60 -8.59
C GLN A 52 -5.55 -12.38 -7.10
N ARG A 53 -6.84 -12.20 -6.76
CA ARG A 53 -7.30 -11.87 -5.40
C ARG A 53 -6.91 -12.95 -4.38
N ASP A 54 -6.94 -14.22 -4.77
CA ASP A 54 -6.53 -15.36 -3.96
C ASP A 54 -5.01 -15.42 -3.70
N ARG A 55 -4.21 -14.78 -4.56
CA ARG A 55 -2.74 -14.69 -4.42
C ARG A 55 -2.26 -13.36 -3.84
N LEU A 56 -3.13 -12.36 -3.73
CA LEU A 56 -2.77 -11.00 -3.36
C LEU A 56 -1.90 -10.92 -2.11
N ILE A 57 -2.25 -11.66 -1.06
CA ILE A 57 -1.48 -11.69 0.19
C ILE A 57 -0.05 -12.16 -0.07
N VAL A 58 0.12 -13.27 -0.80
CA VAL A 58 1.44 -13.84 -1.09
C VAL A 58 2.27 -12.88 -1.94
N GLU A 59 1.66 -12.26 -2.95
CA GLU A 59 2.35 -11.31 -3.83
C GLU A 59 2.75 -10.03 -3.07
N ILE A 60 1.90 -9.50 -2.19
CA ILE A 60 2.23 -8.35 -1.34
C ILE A 60 3.39 -8.69 -0.40
N LEU A 61 3.37 -9.86 0.26
CA LEU A 61 4.44 -10.26 1.16
C LEU A 61 5.76 -10.52 0.41
N GLY A 62 5.69 -11.10 -0.79
CA GLY A 62 6.85 -11.29 -1.66
C GLY A 62 7.45 -9.95 -2.11
N ALA A 63 6.59 -9.02 -2.52
CA ALA A 63 6.98 -7.67 -2.88
C ALA A 63 7.60 -6.92 -1.69
N ALA A 64 6.97 -6.99 -0.51
CA ALA A 64 7.46 -6.41 0.75
C ALA A 64 8.86 -6.92 1.10
N SER A 65 9.06 -8.24 1.04
CA SER A 65 10.36 -8.87 1.28
C SER A 65 11.43 -8.35 0.32
N THR A 66 11.09 -8.18 -0.96
CA THR A 66 12.03 -7.71 -1.99
C THR A 66 12.44 -6.25 -1.79
N ILE A 67 11.54 -5.41 -1.26
CA ILE A 67 11.85 -4.01 -0.92
C ILE A 67 12.31 -3.82 0.53
N GLU A 68 12.60 -4.94 1.23
CA GLU A 68 13.05 -4.96 2.62
C GLU A 68 12.06 -4.30 3.61
N LEU A 69 10.76 -4.36 3.32
CA LEU A 69 9.68 -3.98 4.23
C LEU A 69 9.39 -5.16 5.16
N LYS A 70 9.72 -5.04 6.44
CA LYS A 70 9.49 -6.12 7.42
C LYS A 70 8.02 -6.21 7.78
N ASN A 71 7.54 -7.41 8.06
CA ASN A 71 6.14 -7.63 8.40
C ASN A 71 5.69 -6.89 9.67
N SER A 72 6.62 -6.60 10.58
CA SER A 72 6.40 -5.90 11.85
C SER A 72 6.68 -4.40 11.78
N GLU A 73 7.12 -3.88 10.62
CA GLU A 73 7.26 -2.43 10.45
C GLU A 73 5.87 -1.80 10.34
N THR A 74 5.71 -0.63 10.95
CA THR A 74 4.49 0.15 10.81
C THR A 74 4.35 0.62 9.37
N ILE A 75 3.17 0.44 8.83
CA ILE A 75 2.77 0.85 7.49
C ILE A 75 1.45 1.62 7.55
N ILE A 76 1.27 2.47 6.56
CA ILE A 76 0.04 3.17 6.26
C ILE A 76 -0.57 2.47 5.03
N ILE A 77 -1.82 2.05 5.15
CA ILE A 77 -2.59 1.44 4.06
C ILE A 77 -3.68 2.41 3.65
N ILE A 78 -3.71 2.78 2.37
CA ILE A 78 -4.65 3.74 1.81
C ILE A 78 -5.32 3.12 0.60
N ASN A 79 -6.65 3.06 0.60
CA ASN A 79 -7.40 2.80 -0.62
C ASN A 79 -7.75 4.14 -1.27
N ILE A 80 -7.30 4.36 -2.50
CA ILE A 80 -7.48 5.64 -3.21
C ILE A 80 -8.95 5.88 -3.59
N ASP A 81 -9.75 4.80 -3.70
CA ASP A 81 -11.18 4.87 -4.03
C ASP A 81 -12.06 5.00 -2.76
N ASP A 82 -11.46 5.24 -1.59
CA ASP A 82 -12.12 5.37 -0.28
C ASP A 82 -13.02 4.18 0.08
N ALA A 83 -12.66 2.96 -0.36
CA ALA A 83 -13.39 1.74 0.00
C ALA A 83 -13.35 1.44 1.51
N PHE A 84 -12.31 1.92 2.19
CA PHE A 84 -12.14 1.95 3.64
C PHE A 84 -11.23 3.14 4.01
N PRO A 85 -11.36 3.72 5.22
CA PRO A 85 -10.50 4.82 5.65
C PRO A 85 -9.04 4.35 5.78
N ALA A 86 -8.07 5.26 5.57
CA ALA A 86 -6.67 4.93 5.80
C ALA A 86 -6.41 4.38 7.20
N ILE A 87 -5.50 3.41 7.29
CA ILE A 87 -5.12 2.77 8.55
C ILE A 87 -3.60 2.70 8.73
N SER A 88 -3.15 2.82 9.98
CA SER A 88 -1.77 2.65 10.41
C SER A 88 -1.63 1.35 11.20
N THR A 89 -0.90 0.39 10.65
CA THR A 89 -0.87 -1.00 11.13
C THR A 89 0.45 -1.67 10.74
N THR A 90 0.53 -3.00 10.79
CA THR A 90 1.64 -3.82 10.30
C THR A 90 1.14 -4.80 9.25
N LEU A 91 2.01 -5.31 8.37
CA LEU A 91 1.61 -6.38 7.44
C LEU A 91 1.19 -7.65 8.20
N GLU A 92 1.78 -7.92 9.38
CA GLU A 92 1.42 -9.04 10.24
C GLU A 92 -0.04 -8.97 10.72
N GLU A 93 -0.49 -7.79 11.17
CA GLU A 93 -1.87 -7.59 11.60
C GLU A 93 -2.84 -7.55 10.42
N TRP A 94 -2.49 -6.82 9.36
CA TRP A 94 -3.31 -6.66 8.16
C TRP A 94 -3.66 -8.01 7.50
N GLN A 95 -2.75 -8.97 7.47
CA GLN A 95 -2.96 -10.29 6.87
C GLN A 95 -4.23 -11.00 7.36
N LYS A 96 -4.63 -10.78 8.62
CA LYS A 96 -5.83 -11.39 9.21
C LYS A 96 -7.11 -10.91 8.54
N PHE A 97 -7.12 -9.67 8.04
CA PHE A 97 -8.28 -9.00 7.43
C PHE A 97 -8.09 -8.73 5.94
N ALA A 98 -6.97 -9.14 5.35
CA ALA A 98 -6.60 -8.84 3.97
C ALA A 98 -7.67 -9.24 2.93
N LYS A 99 -8.39 -10.34 3.14
CA LYS A 99 -9.49 -10.77 2.24
C LYS A 99 -10.72 -9.86 2.25
N GLU A 100 -10.89 -9.10 3.33
CA GLU A 100 -11.96 -8.12 3.45
C GLU A 100 -11.50 -6.73 3.01
N LEU A 101 -10.19 -6.48 3.00
CA LEU A 101 -9.52 -5.22 2.65
C LEU A 101 -8.82 -5.26 1.28
N ASP A 102 -9.07 -6.30 0.49
CA ASP A 102 -8.50 -6.51 -0.85
C ASP A 102 -9.29 -5.73 -1.92
N TYR A 103 -9.28 -4.41 -1.77
CA TYR A 103 -9.71 -3.48 -2.79
C TYR A 103 -8.54 -3.07 -3.68
N ALA A 104 -8.76 -3.06 -5.00
CA ALA A 104 -7.80 -2.52 -5.94
C ALA A 104 -7.58 -1.03 -5.67
N ASN A 105 -6.52 -0.46 -6.26
CA ASN A 105 -6.13 0.93 -6.03
C ASN A 105 -5.74 1.17 -4.56
N THR A 106 -5.03 0.20 -3.96
CA THR A 106 -4.55 0.28 -2.57
C THR A 106 -3.04 0.43 -2.53
N ILE A 107 -2.58 1.41 -1.76
CA ILE A 107 -1.17 1.70 -1.48
C ILE A 107 -0.83 1.24 -0.06
N TYR A 108 0.29 0.56 0.08
CA TYR A 108 0.95 0.22 1.33
C TYR A 108 2.26 0.98 1.39
N LEU A 109 2.49 1.71 2.47
CA LEU A 109 3.62 2.62 2.58
C LEU A 109 4.23 2.52 3.97
N ASP A 110 5.56 2.43 4.08
CA ASP A 110 6.21 2.55 5.40
C ASP A 110 6.09 3.98 5.96
N GLU A 111 6.21 4.16 7.28
CA GLU A 111 6.06 5.49 7.90
C GLU A 111 6.98 6.58 7.33
N ASN A 112 8.11 6.19 6.73
CA ASN A 112 9.07 7.11 6.13
C ASN A 112 8.78 7.46 4.66
N ASN A 113 7.76 6.86 4.04
CA ASN A 113 7.43 7.02 2.62
C ASN A 113 8.55 6.56 1.66
N LEU A 114 9.40 5.63 2.10
CA LEU A 114 10.53 5.11 1.33
C LEU A 114 10.23 3.75 0.69
N LYS A 115 9.30 2.98 1.25
CA LYS A 115 8.92 1.65 0.76
C LYS A 115 7.45 1.70 0.39
N ILE A 116 7.16 1.47 -0.89
CA ILE A 116 5.83 1.64 -1.46
C ILE A 116 5.46 0.34 -2.17
N ILE A 117 4.30 -0.20 -1.85
CA ILE A 117 3.64 -1.25 -2.62
C ILE A 117 2.31 -0.68 -3.09
N HIS A 118 1.98 -0.84 -4.36
CA HIS A 118 0.71 -0.40 -4.92
C HIS A 118 0.08 -1.52 -5.71
N TRP A 119 -1.11 -1.93 -5.29
CA TRP A 119 -1.96 -2.79 -6.07
C TRP A 119 -2.92 -1.93 -6.87
N ASP A 120 -2.65 -1.77 -8.17
CA ASP A 120 -3.37 -0.82 -9.02
C ASP A 120 -4.74 -1.34 -9.47
N PHE A 121 -5.49 -0.45 -10.13
CA PHE A 121 -6.80 -0.77 -10.72
C PHE A 121 -6.75 -1.92 -11.75
N TYR A 122 -5.65 -2.08 -12.49
CA TYR A 122 -5.45 -3.14 -13.48
C TYR A 122 -5.00 -4.46 -12.84
N LYS A 123 -4.95 -4.52 -11.50
CA LYS A 123 -4.48 -5.64 -10.70
C LYS A 123 -3.00 -5.97 -10.91
N ASN A 124 -2.22 -4.99 -11.34
CA ASN A 124 -0.78 -5.08 -11.32
C ASN A 124 -0.29 -4.65 -9.93
N LEU A 125 0.66 -5.40 -9.40
CA LEU A 125 1.32 -5.07 -8.14
C LEU A 125 2.66 -4.43 -8.48
N TYR A 126 2.86 -3.22 -7.99
CA TYR A 126 4.14 -2.53 -8.08
C TYR A 126 4.75 -2.43 -6.70
N ALA A 127 6.07 -2.53 -6.62
CA ALA A 127 6.80 -2.24 -5.40
C ALA A 127 8.07 -1.46 -5.68
N LEU A 128 8.39 -0.55 -4.78
CA LEU A 128 9.51 0.37 -4.91
C LEU A 128 10.13 0.64 -3.55
N LYS A 129 11.45 0.58 -3.49
CA LYS A 129 12.25 1.15 -2.41
C LYS A 129 12.95 2.39 -2.94
N LEU A 130 12.57 3.56 -2.44
CA LEU A 130 13.23 4.81 -2.73
C LEU A 130 14.59 4.87 -2.02
N PRO A 131 15.60 5.50 -2.63
CA PRO A 131 16.86 5.77 -1.95
C PRO A 131 16.58 6.66 -0.74
N HIS A 132 17.23 6.36 0.39
CA HIS A 132 17.24 7.29 1.51
C HIS A 132 17.90 8.57 1.03
N ARG A 133 17.16 9.68 0.95
CA ARG A 133 17.81 10.98 0.79
C ARG A 133 18.68 11.17 2.03
N SER A 134 19.98 11.09 1.83
CA SER A 134 20.92 11.73 2.74
C SER A 134 20.76 13.21 2.41
N ASP A 135 20.22 14.00 3.33
CA ASP A 135 20.28 15.45 3.18
C ASP A 135 21.78 15.81 3.22
N ASP A 136 22.35 16.14 2.07
CA ASP A 136 23.64 16.86 1.94
C ASP A 136 23.43 18.34 2.29
#